data_AF-A0A399SPH0-F1
#
_entry.id   AF-A0A399SPH0-F1
#
_cell.length_a   1.000
_cell.length_b   1.000
_cell.length_c   1.000
_cell.angle_alpha   90.00
_cell.angle_beta   90.00
_cell.angle_gamma   90.00
#
_symmetry.space_group_name_H-M   'P 1'
#
loop_
_entity.id
_entity.type
_entity.pdbx_description
1 polymer ?
#
loop_
_entity_poly.entity_id
_entity_poly.type
_entity_poly.pdbx_seq_one_letter_code
_entity_poly.pdbx_strand_id
1 'polypeptide(L)'
;EAAASGDTVDMRLIGEAFHALAARADAEDGPARRIVEAAARHLARAIVIQVNLLDLDEVVCGGPFWHPIARLVLATLPEEVRRSPALIAKHPVRVVESAVGEDVAAVGAACLVLDNAFSPRPSAMLIRG
;
A
#
# COMPACT_ATOMS: atom_id res chain seq x y z
N GLU A 1 -20.68 7.94 19.94
CA GLU A 1 -19.79 9.07 20.25
C GLU A 1 -19.10 9.46 18.96
N ALA A 2 -19.43 10.64 18.43
CA ALA A 2 -19.09 11.06 17.09
C ALA A 2 -17.58 11.25 16.94
N ALA A 3 -16.99 10.62 15.92
CA ALA A 3 -15.61 10.84 15.51
C ALA A 3 -15.44 12.33 15.21
N ALA A 4 -14.83 13.05 16.15
CA ALA A 4 -14.52 14.45 16.02
C ALA A 4 -13.57 14.63 14.84
N SER A 5 -14.08 15.34 13.84
CA SER A 5 -13.42 15.98 12.71
C SER A 5 -11.99 16.41 13.03
N GLY A 6 -11.02 15.51 12.87
CA GLY A 6 -9.63 15.89 12.66
C GLY A 6 -9.56 16.54 11.30
N ASP A 7 -8.95 17.72 11.23
CA ASP A 7 -8.60 18.50 10.02
C ASP A 7 -8.99 17.77 8.74
N THR A 8 -10.14 18.10 8.13
CA THR A 8 -10.71 17.27 7.07
C THR A 8 -9.79 17.31 5.86
N VAL A 9 -8.87 16.36 5.80
CA VAL A 9 -8.02 16.09 4.66
C VAL A 9 -8.98 15.83 3.51
N ASP A 10 -9.07 16.78 2.58
CA ASP A 10 -9.94 16.64 1.41
C ASP A 10 -9.33 15.56 0.50
N MET A 11 -9.81 14.34 0.67
CA MET A 11 -9.36 13.17 -0.07
C MET A 11 -9.55 13.34 -1.59
N ARG A 12 -10.53 14.15 -2.01
CA ARG A 12 -10.72 14.48 -3.43
C ARG A 12 -9.58 15.36 -3.93
N LEU A 13 -9.19 16.41 -3.18
CA LEU A 13 -8.04 17.24 -3.55
C LEU A 13 -6.74 16.44 -3.60
N ILE A 14 -6.55 15.47 -2.68
CA ILE A 14 -5.40 14.58 -2.74
C ILE A 14 -5.44 13.72 -4.01
N GLY A 15 -6.58 13.10 -4.31
CA GLY A 15 -6.75 12.30 -5.53
C GLY A 15 -6.44 13.11 -6.80
N GLU A 16 -6.99 14.32 -6.90
CA GLU A 16 -6.71 15.26 -8.00
C GLU A 16 -5.22 15.59 -8.10
N ALA A 17 -4.55 15.82 -6.97
CA ALA A 17 -3.11 16.09 -6.93
C ALA A 17 -2.27 14.88 -7.39
N PHE A 18 -2.63 13.65 -6.99
CA PHE A 18 -1.96 12.42 -7.46
C PHE A 18 -2.15 12.22 -8.97
N HIS A 19 -3.36 12.47 -9.50
CA HIS A 19 -3.60 12.44 -10.95
C HIS A 19 -2.78 13.50 -11.69
N ALA A 20 -2.74 14.74 -11.19
CA ALA A 20 -1.96 15.81 -11.79
C ALA A 20 -0.44 15.50 -11.75
N LEU A 21 0.05 14.91 -10.66
CA LEU A 21 1.44 14.47 -10.54
C LEU A 21 1.77 13.38 -11.55
N ALA A 22 0.91 12.35 -11.66
CA ALA A 22 1.08 11.25 -12.60
C ALA A 22 1.10 11.75 -14.05
N ALA A 23 0.13 12.58 -14.44
CA ALA A 23 0.06 13.14 -15.79
C ALA A 23 1.32 13.95 -16.16
N ARG A 24 1.86 14.74 -15.22
CA ARG A 24 3.11 15.49 -15.43
C ARG A 24 4.34 14.60 -15.49
N ALA A 25 4.37 13.52 -14.71
CA ALA A 25 5.46 12.55 -14.72
C ALA A 25 5.48 11.66 -15.97
N ASP A 26 4.33 11.50 -16.63
CA ASP A 26 4.20 10.76 -17.90
C ASP A 26 4.57 11.60 -19.12
N ALA A 27 4.33 12.91 -19.08
CA ALA A 27 4.51 13.79 -20.24
C ALA A 27 5.99 14.10 -20.55
N GLU A 28 6.84 14.20 -19.52
CA GLU A 28 8.25 14.54 -19.66
C GLU A 28 9.11 13.90 -18.56
N ASP A 29 10.40 13.68 -18.88
CA ASP A 29 11.44 13.36 -17.89
C ASP A 29 11.79 14.62 -17.09
N GLY A 30 10.84 15.05 -16.27
CA GLY A 30 10.88 16.32 -15.54
C GLY A 30 10.94 16.17 -14.02
N PRO A 31 10.76 17.28 -13.27
CA PRO A 31 10.72 17.26 -11.82
C PRO A 31 9.68 16.29 -11.24
N ALA A 32 8.50 16.17 -11.87
CA ALA A 32 7.43 15.27 -11.44
C ALA A 32 7.87 13.79 -11.49
N ARG A 33 8.49 13.38 -12.60
CA ARG A 33 9.08 12.04 -12.77
C ARG A 33 10.09 11.73 -11.66
N ARG A 34 11.01 12.67 -11.40
CA ARG A 34 12.04 12.52 -10.35
C ARG A 34 11.45 12.38 -8.95
N ILE A 35 10.34 13.05 -8.65
CA ILE A 35 9.64 12.93 -7.36
C ILE A 35 9.12 11.49 -7.19
N VAL A 36 8.43 10.96 -8.21
CA VAL A 36 7.86 9.60 -8.14
C VAL A 36 8.96 8.54 -8.04
N GLU A 37 10.05 8.69 -8.80
CA GLU A 37 11.19 7.76 -8.73
C GLU A 37 11.95 7.84 -7.40
N ALA A 38 12.08 9.04 -6.82
CA ALA A 38 12.64 9.20 -5.48
C ALA A 38 11.76 8.50 -4.44
N ALA A 39 10.43 8.68 -4.52
CA ALA A 39 9.48 7.98 -3.66
C ALA A 39 9.60 6.45 -3.82
N ALA A 40 9.73 5.94 -5.04
CA ALA A 40 9.95 4.51 -5.30
C ALA A 40 11.24 3.99 -4.62
N ARG A 41 12.35 4.72 -4.70
CA ARG A 41 13.60 4.33 -4.00
C ARG A 41 13.45 4.35 -2.47
N HIS A 42 12.71 5.32 -1.93
CA HIS A 42 12.43 5.36 -0.50
C HIS A 42 11.54 4.19 -0.05
N LEU A 43 10.50 3.86 -0.83
CA LEU A 43 9.66 2.69 -0.60
C LEU A 43 10.47 1.39 -0.65
N ALA A 44 11.40 1.25 -1.60
CA ALA A 44 12.25 0.08 -1.70
C ALA A 44 13.07 -0.15 -0.43
N ARG A 45 13.67 0.92 0.12
CA ARG A 45 14.40 0.85 1.40
C ARG A 45 13.49 0.45 2.56
N ALA A 46 12.29 1.02 2.63
CA ALA A 46 11.33 0.65 3.66
C ALA A 46 10.91 -0.83 3.55
N ILE A 47 10.64 -1.32 2.34
CA ILE A 47 10.30 -2.71 2.06
C ILE A 47 11.42 -3.65 2.51
N VAL A 48 12.68 -3.36 2.17
CA VAL A 48 13.83 -4.20 2.58
C VAL A 48 13.90 -4.33 4.11
N ILE A 49 13.66 -3.24 4.85
CA ILE A 49 13.63 -3.28 6.32
C ILE A 49 12.51 -4.21 6.81
N GLN A 50 11.30 -4.08 6.25
CA GLN A 50 10.15 -4.90 6.65
C GLN A 50 10.35 -6.38 6.31
N VAL A 51 10.83 -6.67 5.08
CA VAL A 51 11.15 -8.04 4.63
C VAL A 51 12.17 -8.69 5.54
N ASN A 52 13.25 -7.98 5.87
CA ASN A 52 14.29 -8.53 6.74
C ASN A 52 13.78 -8.80 8.16
N LEU A 53 12.88 -7.96 8.67
CA LEU A 53 12.35 -8.07 10.02
C LEU A 53 11.30 -9.18 10.14
N LEU A 54 10.46 -9.35 9.12
CA LEU A 54 9.27 -10.19 9.15
C LEU A 54 9.37 -11.45 8.27
N ASP A 55 10.48 -11.62 7.55
CA ASP A 55 10.73 -12.69 6.58
C ASP A 55 9.63 -12.80 5.49
N LEU A 56 9.25 -11.66 4.90
CA LEU A 56 8.18 -11.58 3.90
C LEU A 56 8.69 -11.91 2.49
N ASP A 57 7.93 -12.73 1.76
CA ASP A 57 8.16 -13.06 0.34
C ASP A 57 7.26 -12.26 -0.62
N GLU A 58 6.22 -11.59 -0.10
CA GLU A 58 5.29 -10.78 -0.89
C GLU A 58 4.93 -9.46 -0.19
N VAL A 59 4.97 -8.37 -0.98
CA VAL A 59 4.53 -7.03 -0.60
C VAL A 59 3.46 -6.57 -1.56
N VAL A 60 2.27 -6.30 -1.03
CA VAL A 60 1.13 -5.80 -1.79
C VAL A 60 1.01 -4.29 -1.59
N CYS A 61 1.18 -3.53 -2.66
CA CYS A 61 1.02 -2.08 -2.69
C CYS A 61 -0.42 -1.72 -3.05
N GLY A 62 -0.98 -0.73 -2.36
CA GLY A 62 -2.33 -0.25 -2.62
C GLY A 62 -2.66 0.99 -1.81
N GLY A 63 -3.92 1.41 -1.91
CA GLY A 63 -4.44 2.61 -1.27
C GLY A 63 -5.31 3.41 -2.23
N PRO A 64 -6.14 4.33 -1.70
CA PRO A 64 -7.11 5.09 -2.51
C PRO A 64 -6.46 5.98 -3.58
N PHE A 65 -5.16 6.28 -3.46
CA PHE A 65 -4.41 7.13 -4.39
C PHE A 65 -3.30 6.38 -5.14
N TRP A 66 -3.28 5.05 -5.05
CA TRP A 66 -2.22 4.24 -5.63
C TRP A 66 -2.30 4.21 -7.16
N HIS A 67 -3.50 4.01 -7.70
CA HIS A 67 -3.72 3.73 -9.12
C HIS A 67 -3.05 4.75 -10.07
N PRO A 68 -3.16 6.09 -9.86
CA PRO A 68 -2.55 7.07 -10.75
C PRO A 68 -1.03 6.95 -10.87
N ILE A 69 -0.33 6.54 -9.81
CA ILE A 69 1.14 6.49 -9.77
C ILE A 69 1.71 5.06 -9.85
N ALA A 70 0.86 4.04 -9.73
CA ALA A 70 1.25 2.64 -9.61
C ALA A 70 2.25 2.22 -10.69
N ARG A 71 1.95 2.50 -11.97
CA ARG A 71 2.81 2.15 -13.10
C ARG A 71 4.21 2.76 -12.97
N LEU A 72 4.29 4.04 -12.59
CA LEU A 72 5.55 4.77 -12.46
C LEU A 72 6.40 4.22 -11.30
N VAL A 73 5.77 3.95 -10.16
CA VAL A 73 6.46 3.40 -8.99
C VAL A 73 6.92 1.97 -9.25
N LEU A 74 6.04 1.12 -9.81
CA LEU A 74 6.34 -0.29 -10.07
C LEU A 74 7.36 -0.50 -11.21
N ALA A 75 7.62 0.51 -12.03
CA ALA A 75 8.71 0.46 -13.01
C ALA A 75 10.11 0.43 -12.35
N THR A 76 10.24 0.95 -11.12
CA THR A 76 11.53 1.08 -10.42
C THR A 76 11.58 0.26 -9.14
N LEU A 77 10.51 0.29 -8.34
CA LEU A 77 10.44 -0.28 -6.99
C LEU A 77 10.90 -1.75 -6.90
N PRO A 78 10.43 -2.69 -7.75
CA PRO A 78 10.80 -4.11 -7.60
C PRO A 78 12.30 -4.35 -7.83
N GLU A 79 12.92 -3.61 -8.75
CA GLU A 79 14.35 -3.78 -9.02
C GLU A 79 15.21 -3.15 -7.92
N GLU A 80 14.80 -2.01 -7.36
CA GLU A 80 15.47 -1.39 -6.22
C GLU A 80 15.45 -2.28 -4.97
N VAL A 81 14.34 -3.00 -4.74
CA VAL A 81 14.27 -4.01 -3.66
C VAL A 81 15.23 -5.16 -3.96
N ARG A 82 15.19 -5.74 -5.17
CA ARG A 82 16.06 -6.88 -5.56
C ARG A 82 17.55 -6.56 -5.49
N ARG A 83 17.95 -5.35 -5.90
CA ARG A 83 19.36 -4.93 -5.94
C ARG A 83 19.87 -4.41 -4.60
N SER A 84 19.01 -4.30 -3.59
CA SER A 84 19.41 -3.74 -2.31
C SER A 84 20.49 -4.61 -1.65
N PRO A 85 21.68 -4.06 -1.36
CA PRO A 85 22.73 -4.80 -0.67
C PRO A 85 22.38 -5.14 0.78
N ALA A 86 21.35 -4.49 1.33
CA ALA A 86 20.86 -4.75 2.67
C ALA A 86 19.81 -5.87 2.72
N LEU A 87 19.33 -6.38 1.58
CA LEU A 87 18.36 -7.47 1.55
C LEU A 87 19.03 -8.78 1.96
N ILE A 88 18.52 -9.43 3.00
CA ILE A 88 19.05 -10.71 3.52
C ILE A 88 18.13 -11.90 3.27
N ALA A 89 16.94 -11.65 2.70
CA ALA A 89 15.96 -12.70 2.38
C ALA A 89 16.58 -13.76 1.46
N LYS A 90 16.28 -15.03 1.75
CA LYS A 90 16.79 -16.19 0.98
C LYS A 90 15.85 -16.59 -0.16
N HIS A 91 14.65 -16.03 -0.19
CA HIS A 91 13.62 -16.25 -1.20
C HIS A 91 13.39 -14.98 -2.04
N PRO A 92 12.82 -15.11 -3.25
CA PRO A 92 12.48 -13.94 -4.05
C PRO A 92 11.35 -13.12 -3.42
N VAL A 93 11.57 -11.82 -3.23
CA VAL A 93 10.54 -10.89 -2.78
C VAL A 93 9.74 -10.39 -3.98
N ARG A 94 8.43 -10.64 -3.99
CA ARG A 94 7.50 -10.09 -4.97
C ARG A 94 6.88 -8.80 -4.47
N VAL A 95 6.89 -7.77 -5.32
CA VAL A 95 6.14 -6.53 -5.09
C VAL A 95 5.02 -6.48 -6.11
N VAL A 96 3.77 -6.43 -5.65
CA VAL A 96 2.57 -6.47 -6.51
C VAL A 96 1.59 -5.37 -6.15
N GLU A 97 0.65 -5.11 -7.04
CA GLU A 97 -0.48 -4.23 -6.79
C GLU A 97 -1.67 -5.01 -6.18
N SER A 98 -2.40 -4.37 -5.28
CA SER A 98 -3.63 -4.92 -4.70
C SER A 98 -4.72 -5.12 -5.75
N ALA A 99 -5.33 -6.30 -5.75
CA ALA A 99 -6.48 -6.60 -6.61
C ALA A 99 -7.80 -5.96 -6.14
N VAL A 100 -7.83 -5.34 -4.96
CA VAL A 100 -9.05 -4.74 -4.37
C VAL A 100 -9.41 -3.40 -5.03
N GLY A 101 -8.44 -2.69 -5.60
CA GLY A 101 -8.65 -1.41 -6.26
C GLY A 101 -8.89 -0.24 -5.30
N GLU A 102 -9.58 0.80 -5.78
CA GLU A 102 -9.75 2.08 -5.09
C GLU A 102 -10.67 1.99 -3.86
N ASP A 103 -11.61 1.04 -3.85
CA ASP A 103 -12.55 0.79 -2.76
C ASP A 103 -11.94 0.04 -1.56
N VAL A 104 -10.60 -0.08 -1.49
CA VAL A 104 -9.88 -0.85 -0.47
C VAL A 104 -10.28 -0.50 0.97
N ALA A 105 -10.56 0.77 1.24
CA ALA A 105 -11.03 1.21 2.56
C ALA A 105 -12.44 0.69 2.88
N ALA A 106 -13.35 0.75 1.93
CA ALA A 106 -14.73 0.27 2.09
C ALA A 106 -14.77 -1.25 2.21
N VAL A 107 -14.02 -1.96 1.38
CA VAL A 107 -13.88 -3.43 1.44
C VAL A 107 -13.29 -3.84 2.78
N GLY A 108 -12.23 -3.18 3.25
CA GLY A 108 -11.65 -3.44 4.57
C GLY A 108 -12.64 -3.23 5.72
N ALA A 109 -13.41 -2.14 5.69
CA ALA A 109 -14.44 -1.87 6.68
C ALA A 109 -15.55 -2.93 6.67
N ALA A 110 -16.01 -3.34 5.48
CA ALA A 110 -16.99 -4.41 5.33
C ALA A 110 -16.44 -5.75 5.87
N CYS A 111 -15.18 -6.09 5.56
CA CYS A 111 -14.53 -7.28 6.10
C CYS A 111 -14.48 -7.28 7.63
N LEU A 112 -14.20 -6.14 8.27
CA LEU A 112 -14.21 -6.04 9.74
C LEU A 112 -15.63 -6.24 10.33
N VAL A 113 -16.65 -5.67 9.69
CA VAL A 113 -18.05 -5.86 10.13
C VAL A 113 -18.46 -7.32 9.98
N LEU A 114 -18.13 -7.95 8.84
CA LEU A 114 -18.43 -9.35 8.57
C LEU A 114 -17.68 -10.30 9.51
N ASP A 115 -16.38 -10.08 9.71
CA ASP A 115 -15.59 -10.86 10.67
C ASP A 115 -16.16 -10.74 12.08
N ASN A 116 -16.50 -9.52 12.53
CA ASN A 116 -17.10 -9.34 13.85
C ASN A 116 -18.45 -10.06 14.00
N ALA A 117 -19.27 -10.09 12.94
CA ALA A 117 -20.59 -10.70 12.96
C ALA A 117 -20.57 -12.23 12.82
N PHE A 118 -19.62 -12.78 12.07
CA PHE A 118 -19.68 -14.18 11.62
C PHE A 118 -18.46 -15.03 11.99
N SER A 119 -17.38 -14.45 12.50
CA SER A 119 -16.18 -15.21 12.85
C SER A 119 -16.40 -16.06 14.11
N PRO A 120 -16.15 -17.38 14.07
CA PRO A 120 -16.37 -18.26 15.21
C PRO A 120 -15.47 -17.86 16.38
N ARG A 121 -16.07 -17.43 17.49
CA ARG A 121 -15.32 -17.14 18.72
C ARG A 121 -15.30 -18.39 19.60
N PRO A 122 -14.12 -19.00 19.89
CA PRO A 122 -14.04 -20.19 20.75
C PRO A 122 -14.67 -19.98 22.13
N SER A 123 -14.66 -18.74 22.64
CA SER A 123 -15.33 -18.35 23.88
C SER A 123 -16.86 -18.48 23.83
N ALA A 124 -17.47 -18.38 22.65
CA ALA A 124 -18.90 -18.62 22.44
C ALA A 124 -19.25 -20.12 22.32
N MET A 125 -18.25 -21.00 22.25
CA MET A 125 -18.40 -22.46 22.14
C MET A 125 -18.04 -23.21 23.43
N LEU A 126 -17.78 -22.50 24.53
CA LEU A 126 -17.59 -23.13 25.84
C LEU A 126 -18.94 -23.58 26.40
N ILE A 127 -19.15 -24.90 26.47
CA ILE A 127 -20.26 -25.49 27.22
C ILE A 127 -19.94 -25.27 28.71
N ARG A 128 -20.75 -24.46 29.39
CA ARG A 128 -20.67 -24.33 30.86
C ARG A 128 -21.12 -25.66 31.46
N GLY A 129 -20.21 -26.31 32.19
CA GLY A 129 -20.53 -27.39 33.14
C GLY A 129 -21.16 -26.83 34.41
#